data_AF-X1GEX9-F1
#
_entry.id   AF-X1GEX9-F1
#
_cell.length_a   1.000
_cell.length_b   1.000
_cell.length_c   1.000
_cell.angle_alpha   90.00
_cell.angle_beta   90.00
_cell.angle_gamma   90.00
#
_symmetry.space_group_name_H-M   'P 1'
#
loop_
_entity.id
_entity.type
_entity.pdbx_description
1 polymer ?
#
loop_
_entity_poly.entity_id
_entity_poly.type
_entity_poly.pdbx_seq_one_letter_code
_entity_poly.pdbx_strand_id
1 'polypeptide(L)'
;MRPRQMQLSEIPLNPSVKKKDELRLSRQAKEIYDLLQLGPVTTDEASAIAKQYNARINEIRHALLELGLTVDEKDGQGGNNKYEIVKFEGSCYQTHLKKK
;
A
#
# COMPACT_ATOMS: atom_id res chain seq x y z
N MET A 1 8.39 -3.95 20.85
CA MET A 1 6.99 -4.36 20.57
C MET A 1 6.85 -4.56 19.08
N ARG A 2 6.58 -5.78 18.60
CA ARG A 2 6.24 -5.98 17.17
C ARG A 2 4.82 -5.44 16.97
N PRO A 3 4.55 -4.60 15.96
CA PRO A 3 3.19 -4.15 15.70
C PRO A 3 2.31 -5.38 15.45
N ARG A 4 1.10 -5.38 16.04
CA ARG A 4 0.07 -6.42 15.84
C ARG A 4 -0.06 -6.67 14.34
N GLN A 5 0.29 -7.87 13.89
CA GLN A 5 -0.04 -8.32 12.53
C GLN A 5 -1.57 -8.35 12.41
N MET A 6 -2.13 -7.35 11.75
CA MET A 6 -3.53 -7.35 11.41
C MET A 6 -3.68 -8.25 10.18
N GLN A 7 -4.41 -9.36 10.31
CA GLN A 7 -4.90 -10.07 9.14
C GLN A 7 -6.04 -9.23 8.56
N LEU A 8 -5.71 -8.20 7.76
CA LEU A 8 -6.69 -7.57 6.89
C LEU A 8 -7.16 -8.66 5.92
N SER A 9 -8.33 -9.25 6.18
CA SER A 9 -8.90 -10.27 5.31
C SER A 9 -9.11 -9.72 3.91
N GLU A 10 -9.45 -8.43 3.81
CA GLU A 10 -9.65 -7.67 2.58
C GLU A 10 -9.23 -6.19 2.77
N ILE A 11 -8.62 -5.58 1.75
CA ILE A 11 -8.28 -4.16 1.76
C ILE A 11 -9.45 -3.39 1.14
N PRO A 12 -10.02 -2.38 1.85
CA PRO A 12 -11.11 -1.58 1.31
C PRO A 12 -10.66 -0.88 0.03
N LEU A 13 -11.38 -1.13 -1.06
CA LEU A 13 -11.10 -0.56 -2.37
C LEU A 13 -11.76 0.81 -2.53
N ASN A 14 -11.32 1.56 -3.54
CA ASN A 14 -12.00 2.79 -3.92
C ASN A 14 -13.47 2.51 -4.31
N PRO A 15 -14.46 3.27 -3.81
CA PRO A 15 -15.89 3.09 -4.12
C PRO A 15 -16.24 3.11 -5.61
N SER A 16 -15.38 3.71 -6.44
CA SER A 16 -15.56 3.81 -7.89
C SER A 16 -15.24 2.50 -8.65
N VAL A 17 -14.71 1.48 -7.96
CA VAL A 17 -14.41 0.18 -8.54
C VAL A 17 -15.71 -0.56 -8.88
N LYS A 18 -15.80 -1.10 -10.10
CA LYS A 18 -16.94 -1.94 -10.50
C LYS A 18 -16.94 -3.22 -9.67
N LYS A 19 -18.10 -3.61 -9.12
CA LYS A 19 -18.28 -4.82 -8.29
C LYS A 19 -17.65 -6.10 -8.88
N LYS A 20 -17.66 -6.25 -10.21
CA LYS A 20 -17.07 -7.40 -10.91
C LYS A 20 -15.53 -7.50 -10.76
N ASP A 21 -14.86 -6.37 -10.56
CA ASP A 21 -13.41 -6.28 -10.45
C ASP A 21 -12.94 -6.25 -8.99
N GLU A 22 -13.87 -6.05 -8.05
CA GLU A 22 -13.61 -5.83 -6.63
C GLU A 22 -12.80 -6.98 -6.00
N LEU A 23 -13.22 -8.22 -6.19
CA LEU A 23 -12.50 -9.38 -5.63
C LEU A 23 -11.07 -9.50 -6.18
N ARG A 24 -10.89 -9.33 -7.49
CA ARG A 24 -9.57 -9.42 -8.14
C ARG A 24 -8.65 -8.31 -7.63
N LEU A 25 -9.18 -7.10 -7.57
CA LEU A 25 -8.45 -5.89 -7.19
C LEU A 25 -8.12 -5.86 -5.68
N SER A 26 -8.99 -6.41 -4.83
CA SER A 26 -8.76 -6.60 -3.40
C SER A 26 -7.67 -7.65 -3.15
N ARG A 27 -7.70 -8.77 -3.88
CA ARG A 27 -6.63 -9.78 -3.84
C ARG A 27 -5.28 -9.20 -4.22
N GLN A 28 -5.22 -8.42 -5.29
CA GLN A 28 -3.99 -7.74 -5.71
C GLN A 28 -3.45 -6.76 -4.65
N ALA A 29 -4.34 -5.98 -4.02
CA ALA A 29 -3.94 -5.08 -2.93
C ALA A 29 -3.43 -5.87 -1.73
N LYS A 30 -4.12 -6.95 -1.37
CA LYS A 30 -3.73 -7.83 -0.27
C LYS A 30 -2.37 -8.48 -0.51
N GLU A 31 -2.11 -8.99 -1.72
CA GLU A 31 -0.84 -9.62 -2.06
C GLU A 31 0.33 -8.64 -1.94
N ILE A 32 0.16 -7.39 -2.39
CA ILE A 32 1.15 -6.33 -2.21
C ILE A 32 1.33 -6.01 -0.71
N TYR A 33 0.25 -5.95 0.06
CA TYR A 33 0.32 -5.73 1.50
C TYR A 33 1.06 -6.85 2.24
N ASP A 34 0.79 -8.11 1.89
CA ASP A 34 1.45 -9.27 2.48
C ASP A 34 2.96 -9.22 2.21
N LEU A 35 3.39 -8.81 1.01
CA LEU A 35 4.80 -8.56 0.72
C LEU A 35 5.38 -7.40 1.55
N LEU A 36 4.64 -6.29 1.67
CA LEU A 36 5.05 -5.13 2.47
C LEU A 36 5.22 -5.46 3.98
N GLN A 37 4.48 -6.43 4.49
CA GLN A 37 4.65 -6.93 5.86
C GLN A 37 5.96 -7.70 6.05
N LEU A 38 6.49 -8.31 4.98
CA LEU A 38 7.75 -9.05 5.01
C LEU A 38 8.97 -8.13 4.83
N GLY A 39 8.80 -7.01 4.12
CA GLY A 39 9.86 -6.03 3.92
C GLY A 39 9.52 -5.01 2.82
N PRO A 40 10.48 -4.17 2.42
CA PRO A 40 10.26 -3.22 1.33
C PRO A 40 9.94 -3.93 0.01
N VAL A 41 8.94 -3.43 -0.71
CA VAL A 41 8.50 -3.94 -2.01
C VAL A 41 8.91 -2.97 -3.10
N THR A 42 9.53 -3.46 -4.15
CA THR A 42 9.95 -2.65 -5.29
C THR A 42 8.80 -2.33 -6.25
N THR A 43 8.94 -1.29 -7.06
CA THR A 43 8.02 -0.98 -8.15
C THR A 43 7.84 -2.17 -9.08
N ASP A 44 8.93 -2.88 -9.42
CA ASP A 44 8.87 -4.05 -10.29
C ASP A 44 8.03 -5.17 -9.68
N GLU A 45 8.25 -5.51 -8.41
CA GLU A 45 7.47 -6.52 -7.68
C GLU A 45 5.99 -6.14 -7.60
N ALA A 46 5.69 -4.88 -7.26
CA ALA A 46 4.31 -4.39 -7.21
C ALA A 46 3.64 -4.43 -8.58
N SER A 47 4.39 -4.09 -9.64
CA SER A 47 3.90 -4.09 -11.02
C SER A 47 3.61 -5.49 -11.57
N ALA A 48 4.35 -6.49 -11.10
CA ALA A 48 4.13 -7.90 -11.45
C ALA A 48 2.77 -8.41 -10.93
N ILE A 49 2.33 -7.91 -9.78
CA ILE A 49 1.03 -8.26 -9.18
C ILE A 49 -0.11 -7.46 -9.83
N ALA A 50 0.08 -6.15 -9.99
CA ALA A 50 -0.96 -5.26 -10.48
C ALA A 50 -0.41 -4.20 -11.44
N LYS A 51 -0.95 -4.16 -12.66
CA LYS A 51 -0.66 -3.07 -13.62
C LYS A 51 -0.94 -1.67 -13.06
N GLN A 52 -1.95 -1.56 -12.19
CA GLN A 52 -2.29 -0.31 -11.48
C GLN A 52 -1.88 -0.38 -10.00
N TYR A 53 -0.65 -0.83 -9.73
CA TYR A 53 -0.15 -0.98 -8.36
C TYR A 53 -0.24 0.31 -7.54
N ASN A 54 -0.04 1.50 -8.13
CA ASN A 54 -0.19 2.77 -7.42
C ASN A 54 -1.57 2.97 -6.79
N ALA A 55 -2.63 2.50 -7.47
CA ALA A 55 -3.98 2.54 -6.91
C ALA A 55 -4.11 1.57 -5.72
N ARG A 56 -3.47 0.38 -5.80
CA ARG A 56 -3.43 -0.60 -4.72
C ARG A 56 -2.67 -0.07 -3.50
N ILE A 57 -1.50 0.55 -3.73
CA ILE A 57 -0.71 1.21 -2.68
C ILE A 57 -1.53 2.29 -1.99
N ASN A 58 -2.29 3.09 -2.73
CA ASN A 58 -3.15 4.10 -2.10
C ASN A 58 -4.27 3.49 -1.23
N GLU A 59 -4.89 2.40 -1.66
CA GLU A 59 -5.88 1.68 -0.84
C GLU A 59 -5.25 1.07 0.42
N ILE A 60 -4.04 0.51 0.30
CA ILE A 60 -3.26 0.02 1.44
C ILE A 60 -2.96 1.17 2.41
N ARG A 61 -2.53 2.34 1.90
CA ARG A 61 -2.28 3.53 2.71
C ARG A 61 -3.51 3.90 3.52
N HIS A 62 -4.69 3.96 2.89
CA HIS A 62 -5.96 4.26 3.56
C HIS A 62 -6.30 3.23 4.64
N ALA A 63 -6.15 1.94 4.35
CA ALA A 63 -6.41 0.87 5.33
C ALA A 63 -5.47 0.94 6.54
N LEU A 64 -4.22 1.38 6.33
CA LEU A 64 -3.22 1.52 7.40
C LEU A 64 -3.40 2.77 8.27
N LEU A 65 -4.17 3.78 7.82
CA LEU A 65 -4.36 5.03 8.57
C LEU A 65 -4.99 4.79 9.95
N GLU A 66 -5.95 3.87 10.05
CA GLU A 66 -6.60 3.51 11.32
C GLU A 66 -5.62 2.97 12.36
N LEU A 67 -4.47 2.46 11.89
CA LEU A 67 -3.39 1.91 12.71
C LEU A 67 -2.26 2.92 12.97
N GLY A 68 -2.39 4.16 12.47
CA GLY A 68 -1.32 5.15 12.52
C GLY A 68 -0.11 4.78 11.66
N LEU A 69 -0.30 3.93 10.65
CA LEU A 69 0.73 3.49 9.71
C LEU A 69 0.42 3.99 8.30
N THR A 70 1.41 3.91 7.42
CA THR A 70 1.21 4.16 5.99
C THR A 70 2.28 3.45 5.17
N VAL A 71 2.16 3.53 3.85
CA VAL A 71 3.19 3.09 2.91
C VAL A 71 3.92 4.31 2.39
N ASP A 72 5.23 4.40 2.60
CA ASP A 72 6.03 5.48 2.03
C ASP A 72 6.86 4.98 0.86
N GLU A 73 7.14 5.90 -0.07
CA GLU A 73 7.98 5.64 -1.23
C GLU A 73 9.38 6.16 -0.96
N LYS A 74 10.38 5.32 -1.23
CA LYS A 74 11.80 5.64 -1.14
C LYS A 74 12.44 5.47 -2.51
N ASP A 75 13.32 6.41 -2.84
CA ASP A 75 14.11 6.34 -4.06
C ASP A 75 14.93 5.05 -4.07
N GLY A 76 14.71 4.25 -5.11
CA GLY A 76 15.52 3.08 -5.38
C GLY A 76 16.58 3.35 -6.45
N GLN A 77 17.47 2.39 -6.67
CA GLN A 77 18.45 2.51 -7.75
C GLN A 77 17.78 2.32 -9.11
N GLY A 78 18.13 3.17 -10.08
CA GLY A 78 17.71 2.99 -11.48
C GLY A 78 16.22 3.22 -11.75
N GLY A 79 15.50 3.98 -10.90
CA GLY A 79 14.07 4.25 -11.07
C GLY A 79 13.15 3.14 -10.54
N ASN A 80 13.71 2.08 -9.95
CA ASN A 80 12.93 1.05 -9.27
C ASN A 80 12.73 1.41 -7.79
N ASN A 81 11.75 2.27 -7.53
CA ASN A 81 11.43 2.76 -6.19
C ASN A 81 11.03 1.62 -5.24
N LYS A 82 11.20 1.87 -3.95
CA LYS A 82 10.87 0.93 -2.89
C LYS A 82 9.76 1.49 -2.03
N TYR A 83 8.78 0.65 -1.73
CA TYR A 83 7.66 0.95 -0.87
C TYR A 83 7.85 0.20 0.45
N GLU A 84 7.64 0.87 1.57
CA GLU A 84 7.75 0.26 2.89
C GLU A 84 6.67 0.77 3.83
N ILE A 85 6.28 -0.06 4.81
CA ILE A 85 5.34 0.34 5.84
C ILE A 85 6.10 1.12 6.92
N VAL A 86 5.65 2.35 7.14
CA VAL A 86 6.21 3.27 8.14
C VAL A 86 5.12 3.84 9.02
N LYS A 87 5.51 4.59 10.06
CA LYS A 87 4.58 5.39 10.85
C LYS A 87 3.99 6.49 9.97
N PHE A 88 2.67 6.72 10.10
CA PHE A 88 2.01 7.78 9.34
C PHE A 88 2.53 9.17 9.74
N GLU A 89 2.76 9.40 11.03
CA GLU A 89 3.33 10.65 11.54
C GLU A 89 4.75 10.87 10.99
N GLY A 90 4.95 12.00 10.31
CA GLY A 90 6.24 12.37 9.71
C GLY A 90 6.51 11.73 8.35
N SER A 91 5.61 10.90 7.82
CA SER A 91 5.76 10.30 6.48
C SER A 91 5.63 11.32 5.36
N CYS A 92 6.21 11.02 4.19
CA CYS A 92 6.02 11.85 3.00
C CYS A 92 4.54 11.86 2.58
N TYR A 93 3.83 10.75 2.78
CA TYR A 93 2.39 10.66 2.52
C TYR A 93 1.56 11.62 3.39
N GLN A 94 1.84 11.73 4.69
CA GLN A 94 1.18 12.73 5.55
C GLN A 94 1.43 14.16 5.06
N THR A 95 2.67 14.44 4.63
CA THR A 95 3.02 15.75 4.08
C THR A 95 2.26 16.05 2.79
N HIS A 96 2.07 15.05 1.93
CA HIS A 96 1.28 15.16 0.71
C HIS A 96 -0.20 15.44 1.02
N LEU A 97 -0.79 14.74 1.99
CA LEU A 97 -2.19 14.97 2.38
C LEU A 97 -2.43 16.37 2.95
N LYS A 98 -1.48 16.94 3.71
CA LYS A 98 -1.60 18.30 4.25
C LYS A 98 -1.51 19.42 3.20
N LYS A 99 -0.97 19.12 2.01
CA LYS A 99 -0.81 20.09 0.91
C LYS A 99 -2.00 20.11 -0.05
N LYS A 100 -2.92 19.16 0.06
CA LYS A 100 -4.18 19.11 -0.69
C LYS A 100 -5.30 19.74 0.13
#